data_AF-A0A7W1TDG5-F1
#
_entry.id   AF-A0A7W1TDG5-F1
#
_cell.length_a   1.000
_cell.length_b   1.000
_cell.length_c   1.000
_cell.angle_alpha   90.00
_cell.angle_beta   90.00
_cell.angle_gamma   90.00
#
_symmetry.space_group_name_H-M   'P 1'
#
loop_
_entity.id
_entity.type
_entity.pdbx_description
1 polymer ?
#
loop_
_entity_poly.entity_id
_entity_poly.type
_entity_poly.pdbx_seq_one_letter_code
_entity_poly.pdbx_strand_id
1 'polypeptide(L)'
;MSAKPGPIDDHDDAYSTMDFIAEARRPLLVERHRKLVEEMESSLSDSLITGDTDHPRLKAMLLELEADSEKARIAKTMRHLAEDPHFKDSTLRAALVEALCLLREEGNVEIAALQLHVIGVYREVRREVAARQGEAPTLSDLRELPASVLGRLLNPIVPVFGTPSLSDGLIYTPSFADRSMRTIRRMRRAEEADTSWADVAGDPPLPREAEEPLSVLPEAERKAARTLLVRDRIRSAFYREVFLRYLSRDEFDLSGDNHPTVLHWLQAIEATAHLYPFMQGQTTGQKAFRISHLIQKILQLHEIYARVALASQHPSYREAFAGKNTRDRLALMVKDHYPPLALSPELTLSALLCPFPGFVAWVQDKVDQKDFVLPPDAKR
;
A
#
# COMPACT_ATOMS: atom_id res chain seq x y z
N MET A 1 6.33 -53.67 -36.85
CA MET A 1 6.49 -52.24 -36.52
C MET A 1 6.11 -52.06 -35.06
N SER A 2 7.10 -51.97 -34.18
CA SER A 2 6.91 -51.57 -32.78
C SER A 2 7.93 -50.47 -32.50
N ALA A 3 7.42 -49.31 -32.10
CA ALA A 3 8.20 -48.11 -31.86
C ALA A 3 9.17 -48.30 -30.69
N LYS A 4 10.39 -47.78 -30.84
CA LYS A 4 11.33 -47.57 -29.73
C LYS A 4 10.66 -46.67 -28.68
N PRO A 5 10.76 -46.96 -27.37
CA PRO A 5 10.51 -45.95 -26.37
C PRO A 5 11.61 -44.88 -26.49
N GLY A 6 11.19 -43.62 -26.64
CA GLY A 6 12.08 -42.47 -26.56
C GLY A 6 12.66 -42.35 -25.16
N PRO A 7 13.78 -41.61 -25.00
CA PRO A 7 14.35 -41.38 -23.68
C PRO A 7 13.33 -40.62 -22.84
N ILE A 8 13.05 -41.15 -21.65
CA ILE A 8 12.42 -40.40 -20.58
C ILE A 8 13.47 -39.38 -20.17
N ASP A 9 13.21 -38.10 -20.44
CA ASP A 9 13.95 -37.00 -19.84
C ASP A 9 13.70 -37.06 -18.33
N ASP A 10 14.57 -37.77 -17.62
CA ASP A 10 14.74 -37.66 -16.16
C ASP A 10 15.36 -36.28 -15.87
N HIS A 11 14.54 -35.23 -15.98
CA HIS A 11 14.76 -34.00 -15.21
C HIS A 11 14.06 -34.15 -13.86
N ASP A 12 14.46 -35.18 -13.10
CA ASP A 12 14.28 -35.19 -11.65
C ASP A 12 15.31 -34.20 -11.10
N ASP A 13 14.84 -33.10 -10.50
CA ASP A 13 15.57 -32.20 -9.62
C ASP A 13 16.04 -32.96 -8.35
N ALA A 14 16.92 -33.94 -8.55
CA ALA A 14 17.51 -34.72 -7.48
C ALA A 14 18.50 -33.83 -6.72
N TYR A 15 18.05 -33.29 -5.57
CA TYR A 15 18.93 -32.70 -4.55
C TYR A 15 20.16 -33.61 -4.36
N SER A 16 21.35 -33.07 -4.62
CA SER A 16 22.58 -33.84 -4.47
C SER A 16 22.73 -34.28 -3.01
N THR A 17 23.27 -35.47 -2.77
CA THR A 17 23.59 -35.94 -1.41
C THR A 17 24.49 -34.95 -0.66
N MET A 18 25.30 -34.17 -1.38
CA MET A 18 26.13 -33.11 -0.80
C MET A 18 25.29 -31.92 -0.31
N ASP A 19 24.22 -31.56 -1.03
CA ASP A 19 23.30 -30.49 -0.64
C ASP A 19 22.50 -30.91 0.61
N PHE A 20 22.08 -32.18 0.68
CA PHE A 20 21.43 -32.72 1.87
C PHE A 20 22.34 -32.71 3.11
N ILE A 21 23.63 -33.03 2.95
CA ILE A 21 24.61 -32.97 4.04
C ILE A 21 24.88 -31.52 4.45
N ALA A 22 24.99 -30.60 3.49
CA ALA A 22 25.16 -29.18 3.78
C ALA A 22 23.96 -28.63 4.56
N GLU A 23 22.75 -28.97 4.14
CA GLU A 23 21.50 -28.57 4.79
C GLU A 23 21.41 -29.14 6.21
N ALA A 24 21.73 -30.42 6.40
CA ALA A 24 21.75 -31.04 7.73
C ALA A 24 22.79 -30.42 8.68
N ARG A 25 23.86 -29.82 8.15
CA ARG A 25 24.92 -29.16 8.94
C ARG A 25 24.58 -27.72 9.29
N ARG A 26 23.76 -27.03 8.50
CA ARG A 26 23.42 -25.61 8.65
C ARG A 26 23.08 -25.21 10.10
N PRO A 27 22.22 -25.94 10.84
CA PRO A 27 21.90 -25.56 12.22
C PRO A 27 23.13 -25.56 13.16
N LEU A 28 24.05 -26.51 12.98
CA LEU A 28 25.26 -26.64 13.81
C LEU A 28 26.25 -25.50 13.53
N LEU A 29 26.40 -25.14 12.25
CA LEU A 29 27.28 -24.05 11.82
C LEU A 29 26.78 -22.70 12.36
N VAL A 30 25.47 -22.49 12.30
CA VAL A 30 24.82 -21.28 12.83
C VAL A 30 25.02 -21.19 14.34
N GLU A 31 24.74 -22.26 15.08
CA GLU A 31 24.77 -22.24 16.55
C GLU A 31 26.16 -21.90 17.12
N ARG A 32 27.23 -22.30 16.41
CA ARG A 32 28.62 -21.99 16.81
C ARG A 32 28.91 -20.48 16.85
N HIS A 33 28.22 -19.68 16.05
CA HIS A 33 28.48 -18.25 15.91
C HIS A 33 27.32 -17.37 16.38
N ARG A 34 26.13 -17.95 16.55
CA ARG A 34 24.87 -17.27 16.88
C ARG A 34 25.03 -16.23 17.99
N LYS A 35 25.52 -16.64 19.17
CA LYS A 35 25.62 -15.74 20.33
C LYS A 35 26.42 -14.46 20.02
N LEU A 36 27.58 -14.59 19.40
CA LEU A 36 28.45 -13.45 19.10
C LEU A 36 27.85 -12.54 18.02
N VAL A 37 27.20 -13.14 17.02
CA VAL A 37 26.54 -12.40 15.94
C VAL A 37 25.29 -11.67 16.47
N GLU A 38 24.50 -12.31 17.34
CA GLU A 38 23.34 -11.69 17.99
C GLU A 38 23.74 -10.54 18.90
N GLU A 39 24.81 -10.69 19.69
CA GLU A 39 25.35 -9.60 20.53
C GLU A 39 25.79 -8.41 19.66
N MET A 40 26.49 -8.67 18.56
CA MET A 40 26.92 -7.65 17.61
C MET A 40 25.73 -6.97 16.92
N GLU A 41 24.74 -7.72 16.42
CA GLU A 41 23.55 -7.16 15.78
C GLU A 41 22.71 -6.35 16.78
N SER A 42 22.60 -6.80 18.02
CA SER A 42 21.82 -6.12 19.07
C SER A 42 22.49 -4.83 19.54
N SER A 43 23.83 -4.74 19.42
CA SER A 43 24.58 -3.52 19.75
C SER A 43 24.36 -2.36 18.77
N LEU A 44 23.76 -2.63 17.60
CA LEU A 44 23.48 -1.62 16.60
C LEU A 44 22.39 -0.65 17.07
N SER A 45 22.61 0.64 16.80
CA SER A 45 21.69 1.74 17.11
C SER A 45 21.21 2.45 15.84
N ASP A 46 20.12 3.22 15.97
CA ASP A 46 19.54 3.99 14.85
C ASP A 46 20.51 4.98 14.20
N SER A 47 21.47 5.53 14.95
CA SER A 47 22.44 6.50 14.40
C SER A 47 23.32 5.89 13.31
N LEU A 48 23.58 4.58 13.37
CA LEU A 48 24.38 3.85 12.37
C LEU A 48 23.64 3.72 11.03
N ILE A 49 22.30 3.59 11.07
CA ILE A 49 21.50 3.40 9.85
C ILE A 49 20.91 4.70 9.30
N THR A 50 20.76 5.72 10.13
CA THR A 50 20.34 7.07 9.69
C THR A 50 21.52 7.84 9.10
N GLY A 51 22.72 7.68 9.67
CA GLY A 51 23.89 8.50 9.33
C GLY A 51 23.89 9.87 10.02
N ASP A 52 22.89 10.16 10.86
CA ASP A 52 22.82 11.38 11.66
C ASP A 52 23.78 11.27 12.84
N THR A 53 25.04 11.62 12.58
CA THR A 53 26.11 11.61 13.58
C THR A 53 27.15 12.66 13.25
N ASP A 54 27.66 13.35 14.26
CA ASP A 54 28.81 14.25 14.12
C ASP A 54 30.15 13.54 14.36
N HIS A 55 30.13 12.25 14.68
CA HIS A 55 31.34 11.51 15.02
C HIS A 55 32.17 11.19 13.76
N PRO A 56 33.40 11.72 13.62
CA PRO A 56 34.16 11.66 12.36
C PRO A 56 34.52 10.24 11.93
N ARG A 57 34.80 9.34 12.89
CA ARG A 57 35.09 7.93 12.58
C ARG A 57 33.86 7.21 12.03
N LEU A 58 32.68 7.55 12.52
CA LEU A 58 31.44 6.92 12.06
C LEU A 58 31.11 7.40 10.65
N LYS A 59 31.30 8.69 10.35
CA LYS A 59 31.16 9.22 8.98
C LYS A 59 32.10 8.50 8.00
N ALA A 60 33.38 8.33 8.35
CA ALA A 60 34.34 7.63 7.51
C ALA A 60 33.90 6.17 7.21
N MET A 61 33.49 5.45 8.24
CA MET A 61 33.00 4.08 8.12
C MET A 61 31.73 3.99 7.24
N LEU A 62 30.81 4.95 7.35
CA LEU A 62 29.61 4.98 6.51
C LEU A 62 29.91 5.32 5.05
N LEU A 63 30.95 6.12 4.78
CA LEU A 63 31.41 6.39 3.42
C LEU A 63 32.02 5.14 2.76
N GLU A 64 32.68 4.27 3.53
CA GLU A 64 33.19 3.00 3.00
C GLU A 64 32.08 2.10 2.43
N LEU A 65 30.89 2.14 3.04
CA LEU A 65 29.71 1.41 2.56
C LEU A 65 29.18 1.93 1.22
N GLU A 66 29.59 3.14 0.80
CA GLU A 66 29.19 3.70 -0.48
C GLU A 66 30.04 3.19 -1.65
N ALA A 67 31.13 2.47 -1.37
CA ALA A 67 31.96 1.82 -2.38
C ALA A 67 31.15 0.79 -3.18
N ASP A 68 31.37 0.73 -4.50
CA ASP A 68 30.62 -0.15 -5.39
C ASP A 68 30.79 -1.64 -5.02
N SER A 69 31.96 -2.02 -4.50
CA SER A 69 32.21 -3.37 -4.01
C SER A 69 31.32 -3.74 -2.82
N GLU A 70 31.10 -2.81 -1.91
CA GLU A 70 30.25 -3.03 -0.73
C GLU A 70 28.78 -3.00 -1.11
N LYS A 71 28.36 -2.08 -1.98
CA LYS A 71 27.00 -2.09 -2.57
C LYS A 71 26.68 -3.42 -3.25
N ALA A 72 27.61 -3.96 -4.04
CA ALA A 72 27.44 -5.25 -4.71
C ALA A 72 27.31 -6.40 -3.70
N ARG A 73 28.11 -6.38 -2.62
CA ARG A 73 28.05 -7.38 -1.54
C ARG A 73 26.74 -7.31 -0.76
N ILE A 74 26.27 -6.10 -0.44
CA ILE A 74 24.99 -5.85 0.22
C ILE A 74 23.84 -6.37 -0.65
N ALA A 75 23.83 -6.00 -1.94
CA ALA A 75 22.80 -6.47 -2.88
C ALA A 75 22.81 -8.01 -3.02
N LYS A 76 23.98 -8.65 -3.05
CA LYS A 76 24.10 -10.12 -3.05
C LYS A 76 23.48 -10.73 -1.79
N THR A 77 23.71 -10.12 -0.63
CA THR A 77 23.15 -10.60 0.65
C THR A 77 21.64 -10.43 0.66
N MET A 78 21.11 -9.27 0.28
CA MET A 78 19.66 -9.06 0.18
C MET A 78 19.00 -10.06 -0.76
N ARG A 79 19.64 -10.38 -1.90
CA ARG A 79 19.15 -11.38 -2.84
C ARG A 79 19.12 -12.78 -2.23
N HIS A 80 20.21 -13.19 -1.57
CA HIS A 80 20.25 -14.46 -0.86
C HIS A 80 19.14 -14.58 0.20
N LEU A 81 18.95 -13.52 1.01
CA LEU A 81 17.89 -13.50 2.02
C LEU A 81 16.47 -13.55 1.43
N ALA A 82 16.29 -13.00 0.23
CA ALA A 82 15.01 -12.98 -0.46
C ALA A 82 14.67 -14.32 -1.15
N GLU A 83 15.68 -15.01 -1.67
CA GLU A 83 15.52 -16.20 -2.51
C GLU A 83 15.66 -17.52 -1.74
N ASP A 84 16.36 -17.54 -0.60
CA ASP A 84 16.55 -18.75 0.21
C ASP A 84 15.23 -19.14 0.92
N PRO A 85 14.66 -20.33 0.62
CA PRO A 85 13.41 -20.81 1.22
C PRO A 85 13.43 -20.87 2.75
N HIS A 86 14.61 -21.03 3.37
CA HIS A 86 14.75 -21.09 4.84
C HIS A 86 14.29 -19.80 5.53
N PHE A 87 14.36 -18.67 4.83
CA PHE A 87 14.01 -17.37 5.39
C PHE A 87 12.59 -16.92 5.12
N LYS A 88 11.79 -17.72 4.40
CA LYS A 88 10.43 -17.32 3.95
C LYS A 88 9.55 -16.76 5.08
N ASP A 89 9.58 -17.39 6.24
CA ASP A 89 8.76 -17.03 7.41
C ASP A 89 9.57 -16.31 8.51
N SER A 90 10.83 -15.98 8.22
CA SER A 90 11.74 -15.29 9.15
C SER A 90 11.57 -13.77 9.08
N THR A 91 11.87 -13.10 10.19
CA THR A 91 12.11 -11.66 10.16
C THR A 91 13.47 -11.36 9.54
N LEU A 92 13.66 -10.13 9.06
CA LEU A 92 14.90 -9.65 8.49
C LEU A 92 16.06 -9.84 9.47
N ARG A 93 15.83 -9.55 10.76
CA ARG A 93 16.85 -9.77 11.81
C ARG A 93 17.25 -11.23 11.92
N ALA A 94 16.28 -12.14 12.02
CA ALA A 94 16.55 -13.56 12.19
C ALA A 94 17.30 -14.13 10.97
N ALA A 95 16.83 -13.79 9.76
CA ALA A 95 17.44 -14.20 8.51
C ALA A 95 18.87 -13.64 8.36
N LEU A 96 19.08 -12.37 8.72
CA LEU A 96 20.41 -11.75 8.72
C LEU A 96 21.36 -12.41 9.70
N VAL A 97 20.95 -12.60 10.96
CA VAL A 97 21.80 -13.24 11.98
C VAL A 97 22.29 -14.61 11.49
N GLU A 98 21.38 -15.40 10.92
CA GLU A 98 21.73 -16.71 10.37
C GLU A 98 22.71 -16.60 9.19
N ALA A 99 22.41 -15.75 8.20
CA ALA A 99 23.27 -15.54 7.04
C ALA A 99 24.68 -15.05 7.43
N LEU A 100 24.80 -14.22 8.45
CA LEU A 100 26.10 -13.75 8.96
C LEU A 100 26.87 -14.85 9.68
N CYS A 101 26.20 -15.76 10.38
CA CYS A 101 26.85 -16.92 10.97
C CYS A 101 27.46 -17.82 9.88
N LEU A 102 26.72 -18.04 8.79
CA LEU A 102 27.20 -18.81 7.64
C LEU A 102 28.38 -18.11 6.95
N LEU A 103 28.26 -16.80 6.68
CA LEU A 103 29.37 -16.00 6.11
C LEU A 103 30.64 -16.07 6.98
N ARG A 104 30.46 -16.06 8.31
CA ARG A 104 31.58 -16.18 9.24
C ARG A 104 32.24 -17.56 9.18
N GLU A 105 31.45 -18.62 9.18
CA GLU A 105 31.97 -19.99 9.16
C GLU A 105 32.65 -20.31 7.82
N GLU A 106 32.06 -19.91 6.70
CA GLU A 106 32.56 -20.21 5.35
C GLU A 106 33.73 -19.30 4.94
N GLY A 107 33.65 -18.02 5.27
CA GLY A 107 34.62 -17.01 4.83
C GLY A 107 35.64 -16.60 5.89
N ASN A 108 35.54 -17.13 7.11
CA ASN A 108 36.31 -16.70 8.29
C ASN A 108 36.29 -15.17 8.47
N VAL A 109 35.13 -14.55 8.21
CA VAL A 109 34.96 -13.09 8.24
C VAL A 109 34.96 -12.58 9.68
N GLU A 110 35.74 -11.53 9.94
CA GLU A 110 35.82 -10.92 11.27
C GLU A 110 34.50 -10.23 11.67
N ILE A 111 34.20 -10.23 12.98
CA ILE A 111 32.97 -9.63 13.52
C ILE A 111 32.85 -8.14 13.19
N ALA A 112 33.95 -7.39 13.19
CA ALA A 112 33.92 -5.97 12.84
C ALA A 112 33.50 -5.75 11.37
N ALA A 113 33.97 -6.60 10.46
CA ALA A 113 33.57 -6.55 9.05
C ALA A 113 32.10 -6.96 8.87
N LEU A 114 31.62 -7.96 9.62
CA LEU A 114 30.20 -8.33 9.63
C LEU A 114 29.32 -7.19 10.16
N GLN A 115 29.76 -6.49 11.21
CA GLN A 115 29.03 -5.36 11.76
C GLN A 115 28.85 -4.25 10.72
N LEU A 116 29.92 -3.90 10.01
CA LEU A 116 29.87 -2.92 8.92
C LEU A 116 28.90 -3.37 7.82
N HIS A 117 28.99 -4.64 7.41
CA HIS A 117 28.12 -5.22 6.39
C HIS A 117 26.63 -5.16 6.76
N VAL A 118 26.28 -5.51 8.00
CA VAL A 118 24.90 -5.44 8.50
C VAL A 118 24.35 -4.02 8.52
N ILE A 119 25.17 -3.05 8.92
CA ILE A 119 24.81 -1.63 8.83
C ILE A 119 24.49 -1.27 7.39
N GLY A 120 25.30 -1.71 6.43
CA GLY A 120 25.06 -1.55 5.00
C GLY A 120 23.72 -2.13 4.55
N VAL A 121 23.40 -3.37 4.94
CA VAL A 121 22.11 -4.01 4.61
C VAL A 121 20.93 -3.23 5.18
N TYR A 122 20.95 -2.88 6.47
CA TYR A 122 19.84 -2.13 7.07
C TYR A 122 19.68 -0.74 6.45
N ARG A 123 20.77 -0.04 6.10
CA ARG A 123 20.71 1.26 5.41
C ARG A 123 20.05 1.14 4.04
N GLU A 124 20.41 0.12 3.28
CA GLU A 124 19.84 -0.13 1.95
C GLU A 124 18.35 -0.46 2.05
N VAL A 125 17.97 -1.41 2.91
CA VAL A 125 16.56 -1.75 3.16
C VAL A 125 15.78 -0.53 3.64
N ARG A 126 16.34 0.26 4.56
CA ARG A 126 15.72 1.51 5.06
C ARG A 126 15.42 2.46 3.92
N ARG A 127 16.38 2.70 3.03
CA ARG A 127 16.23 3.61 1.88
C ARG A 127 15.10 3.15 0.98
N GLU A 128 15.10 1.86 0.63
CA GLU A 128 14.11 1.29 -0.27
C GLU A 128 12.69 1.26 0.35
N VAL A 129 12.56 0.95 1.64
CA VAL A 129 11.26 1.00 2.34
C VAL A 129 10.77 2.45 2.47
N ALA A 130 11.65 3.38 2.84
CA ALA A 130 11.29 4.81 2.97
C ALA A 130 10.74 5.39 1.68
N ALA A 131 11.36 5.04 0.53
CA ALA A 131 10.92 5.48 -0.79
C ALA A 131 9.49 5.01 -1.15
N ARG A 132 8.99 3.94 -0.52
CA ARG A 132 7.69 3.33 -0.84
C ARG A 132 6.60 3.68 0.18
N GLN A 133 6.91 3.65 1.48
CA GLN A 133 5.93 3.98 2.52
C GLN A 133 5.83 5.49 2.81
N GLY A 134 6.84 6.29 2.40
CA GLY A 134 6.89 7.74 2.59
C GLY A 134 7.51 8.23 3.90
N GLU A 135 7.76 7.31 4.83
CA GLU A 135 8.36 7.58 6.13
C GLU A 135 9.57 6.65 6.31
N ALA A 136 10.70 7.16 6.81
CA ALA A 136 11.88 6.34 6.98
C ALA A 136 11.79 5.50 8.26
N PRO A 137 11.84 4.15 8.18
CA PRO A 137 11.67 3.29 9.35
C PRO A 137 12.86 3.38 10.33
N THR A 138 12.61 3.05 11.60
CA THR A 138 13.65 2.83 12.62
C THR A 138 14.28 1.45 12.46
N LEU A 139 15.43 1.23 13.10
CA LEU A 139 16.11 -0.06 13.14
C LEU A 139 15.21 -1.15 13.74
N SER A 140 14.45 -0.80 14.78
CA SER A 140 13.48 -1.73 15.39
C SER A 140 12.42 -2.15 14.37
N ASP A 141 11.89 -1.22 13.59
CA ASP A 141 10.90 -1.51 12.56
C ASP A 141 11.46 -2.42 11.45
N LEU A 142 12.73 -2.21 11.08
CA LEU A 142 13.42 -3.01 10.06
C LEU A 142 13.69 -4.43 10.55
N ARG A 143 14.07 -4.60 11.82
CA ARG A 143 14.32 -5.92 12.43
C ARG A 143 13.10 -6.85 12.36
N GLU A 144 11.89 -6.27 12.42
CA GLU A 144 10.62 -6.99 12.36
C GLU A 144 10.09 -7.19 10.93
N LEU A 145 10.71 -6.57 9.93
CA LEU A 145 10.28 -6.70 8.53
C LEU A 145 10.38 -8.18 8.10
N PRO A 146 9.35 -8.79 7.47
CA PRO A 146 9.48 -10.14 6.96
C PRO A 146 10.55 -10.23 5.86
N ALA A 147 11.42 -11.24 5.91
CA ALA A 147 12.51 -11.38 4.94
C ALA A 147 11.99 -11.57 3.51
N SER A 148 10.82 -12.20 3.35
CA SER A 148 10.11 -12.33 2.07
C SER A 148 9.79 -10.99 1.39
N VAL A 149 9.75 -9.87 2.12
CA VAL A 149 9.57 -8.54 1.53
C VAL A 149 10.80 -8.09 0.74
N LEU A 150 12.00 -8.60 1.04
CA LEU A 150 13.22 -8.25 0.32
C LEU A 150 13.12 -8.56 -1.18
N GLY A 151 12.45 -9.65 -1.56
CA GLY A 151 12.22 -9.99 -2.96
C GLY A 151 11.45 -8.90 -3.71
N ARG A 152 10.48 -8.26 -3.05
CA ARG A 152 9.69 -7.15 -3.59
C ARG A 152 10.44 -5.81 -3.57
N LEU A 153 11.42 -5.65 -2.68
CA LEU A 153 12.32 -4.49 -2.71
C LEU A 153 13.27 -4.58 -3.91
N LEU A 154 13.81 -5.78 -4.18
CA LEU A 154 14.72 -6.04 -5.30
C LEU A 154 14.01 -6.07 -6.65
N ASN A 155 12.78 -6.60 -6.70
CA ASN A 155 11.95 -6.70 -7.90
C ASN A 155 10.59 -6.03 -7.62
N PRO A 156 10.50 -4.70 -7.78
CA PRO A 156 9.30 -3.96 -7.40
C PRO A 156 8.14 -4.24 -8.34
N ILE A 157 6.97 -4.56 -7.76
CA ILE A 157 5.71 -4.66 -8.50
C ILE A 157 5.05 -3.28 -8.46
N VAL A 158 4.61 -2.78 -9.61
CA VAL A 158 3.91 -1.49 -9.68
C VAL A 158 2.53 -1.64 -9.03
N PRO A 159 2.22 -0.89 -7.96
CA PRO A 159 0.91 -0.95 -7.33
C PRO A 159 -0.14 -0.29 -8.22
N VAL A 160 -1.18 -1.02 -8.59
CA VAL A 160 -2.27 -0.53 -9.44
C VAL A 160 -3.56 -0.46 -8.64
N PHE A 161 -4.08 0.75 -8.42
CA PHE A 161 -5.33 0.95 -7.71
C PHE A 161 -6.50 0.26 -8.44
N GLY A 162 -7.46 -0.27 -7.66
CA GLY A 162 -8.62 -0.99 -8.19
C GLY A 162 -8.30 -2.38 -8.74
N THR A 163 -7.15 -2.97 -8.41
CA THR A 163 -6.82 -4.37 -8.73
C THR A 163 -6.73 -5.20 -7.44
N PRO A 164 -7.03 -6.52 -7.51
CA PRO A 164 -6.93 -7.40 -6.34
C PRO A 164 -5.50 -7.60 -5.86
N SER A 165 -4.50 -7.40 -6.74
CA SER A 165 -3.06 -7.53 -6.45
C SER A 165 -2.42 -6.22 -5.98
N LEU A 166 -3.22 -5.22 -5.54
CA LEU A 166 -2.67 -3.95 -5.08
C LEU A 166 -1.72 -4.15 -3.88
N SER A 167 -2.08 -5.02 -2.94
CA SER A 167 -1.27 -5.33 -1.75
C SER A 167 0.10 -5.90 -2.09
N ASP A 168 0.21 -6.64 -3.19
CA ASP A 168 1.47 -7.27 -3.63
C ASP A 168 2.54 -6.22 -3.95
N GLY A 169 2.14 -5.07 -4.49
CA GLY A 169 3.05 -3.95 -4.82
C GLY A 169 3.38 -3.02 -3.65
N LEU A 170 2.77 -3.21 -2.48
CA LEU A 170 2.98 -2.33 -1.33
C LEU A 170 4.02 -2.89 -0.37
N ILE A 171 4.91 -2.00 0.08
CA ILE A 171 5.98 -2.32 1.00
C ILE A 171 5.97 -1.31 2.14
N TYR A 172 5.80 -1.82 3.35
CA TYR A 172 5.80 -1.06 4.59
C TYR A 172 6.16 -1.98 5.77
N THR A 173 6.59 -1.39 6.88
CA THR A 173 6.88 -2.16 8.10
C THR A 173 5.59 -2.51 8.86
N PRO A 174 5.57 -3.59 9.66
CA PRO A 174 4.40 -3.94 10.49
C PRO A 174 3.98 -2.80 11.42
N SER A 175 4.95 -2.14 12.06
CA SER A 175 4.68 -1.01 12.96
C SER A 175 4.06 0.20 12.23
N PHE A 176 4.47 0.46 10.97
CA PHE A 176 3.88 1.50 10.13
C PHE A 176 2.45 1.16 9.74
N ALA A 177 2.16 -0.12 9.43
CA ALA A 177 0.81 -0.59 9.16
C ALA A 177 -0.12 -0.38 10.37
N ASP A 178 0.35 -0.68 11.57
CA ASP A 178 -0.41 -0.48 12.82
C ASP A 178 -0.67 0.99 13.13
N ARG A 179 0.34 1.86 12.94
CA ARG A 179 0.17 3.32 13.06
C ARG A 179 -0.84 3.83 12.05
N SER A 180 -0.70 3.43 10.79
CA SER A 180 -1.60 3.80 9.70
C SER A 180 -3.04 3.38 9.98
N MET A 181 -3.26 2.15 10.44
CA MET A 181 -4.59 1.68 10.81
C MET A 181 -5.21 2.46 11.97
N ARG A 182 -4.41 2.86 12.98
CA ARG A 182 -4.90 3.74 14.05
C ARG A 182 -5.31 5.11 13.52
N THR A 183 -4.50 5.72 12.65
CA THR A 183 -4.81 6.98 11.98
C THR A 183 -6.09 6.88 11.16
N ILE A 184 -6.22 5.84 10.32
CA ILE A 184 -7.41 5.59 9.50
C ILE A 184 -8.66 5.47 10.37
N ARG A 185 -8.59 4.72 11.48
CA ARG A 185 -9.69 4.57 12.43
C ARG A 185 -10.06 5.90 13.09
N ARG A 186 -9.08 6.73 13.49
CA ARG A 186 -9.31 8.07 14.04
C ARG A 186 -10.06 8.95 13.03
N MET A 187 -9.53 9.08 11.82
CA MET A 187 -10.11 9.93 10.77
C MET A 187 -11.51 9.45 10.35
N ARG A 188 -11.77 8.14 10.39
CA ARG A 188 -13.10 7.58 10.12
C ARG A 188 -14.12 7.85 11.23
N ARG A 189 -13.70 7.88 12.50
CA ARG A 189 -14.59 8.19 13.63
C ARG A 189 -15.03 9.65 13.58
N ALA A 190 -14.08 10.54 13.30
CA ALA A 190 -14.29 11.98 13.16
C ALA A 190 -15.13 12.54 14.32
N GLU A 191 -14.59 12.54 15.55
CA GLU A 191 -15.34 12.80 16.79
C GLU A 191 -16.05 14.18 16.83
N GLU A 192 -15.52 15.17 16.10
CA GLU A 192 -16.11 16.51 15.98
C GLU A 192 -16.89 16.71 14.66
N ALA A 193 -17.10 15.65 13.87
CA ALA A 193 -17.75 15.75 12.58
C ALA A 193 -19.25 16.03 12.68
N ASP A 194 -19.74 16.78 11.70
CA ASP A 194 -21.16 16.89 11.44
C ASP A 194 -21.77 15.50 11.17
N THR A 195 -23.08 15.37 11.35
CA THR A 195 -23.78 14.08 11.17
C THR A 195 -24.40 13.93 9.78
N SER A 196 -24.37 14.97 8.96
CA SER A 196 -24.99 14.98 7.63
C SER A 196 -24.33 15.97 6.68
N TRP A 197 -24.51 15.74 5.38
CA TRP A 197 -24.11 16.68 4.34
C TRP A 197 -24.84 18.02 4.49
N ALA A 198 -24.08 19.06 4.75
CA ALA A 198 -24.53 20.44 4.81
C ALA A 198 -23.41 21.35 4.28
N ASP A 199 -23.78 22.53 3.82
CA ASP A 199 -22.87 23.59 3.39
C ASP A 199 -23.10 24.85 4.22
N VAL A 200 -22.02 25.54 4.59
CA VAL A 200 -22.11 26.86 5.26
C VAL A 200 -22.84 27.88 4.40
N ALA A 201 -22.73 27.77 3.08
CA ALA A 201 -23.38 28.65 2.11
C ALA A 201 -24.91 28.46 2.04
N GLY A 202 -25.47 27.47 2.74
CA GLY A 202 -26.90 27.13 2.73
C GLY A 202 -27.27 26.07 1.69
N ASP A 203 -28.57 25.77 1.59
CA ASP A 203 -29.09 24.76 0.68
C ASP A 203 -28.87 25.18 -0.79
N PRO A 204 -28.23 24.37 -1.64
CA PRO A 204 -28.20 24.61 -3.08
C PRO A 204 -29.62 24.63 -3.67
N PRO A 205 -29.89 25.49 -4.67
CA PRO A 205 -31.19 25.53 -5.32
C PRO A 205 -31.46 24.20 -6.04
N LEU A 206 -32.71 23.72 -5.93
CA LEU A 206 -33.17 22.55 -6.67
C LEU A 206 -33.74 22.99 -8.02
N PRO A 207 -33.40 22.30 -9.13
CA PRO A 207 -34.03 22.57 -10.41
C PRO A 207 -35.51 22.20 -10.34
N ARG A 208 -36.32 22.91 -11.13
CA ARG A 208 -37.77 22.73 -11.16
C ARG A 208 -38.21 21.27 -11.39
N GLU A 209 -37.51 20.55 -12.27
CA GLU A 209 -37.75 19.13 -12.55
C GLU A 209 -37.59 18.22 -11.32
N ALA A 210 -36.74 18.61 -10.36
CA ALA A 210 -36.57 17.89 -9.10
C ALA A 210 -37.57 18.34 -8.02
N GLU A 211 -38.11 19.57 -8.10
CA GLU A 211 -39.08 20.11 -7.15
C GLU A 211 -40.53 19.74 -7.48
N GLU A 212 -40.89 19.69 -8.77
CA GLU A 212 -42.26 19.39 -9.22
C GLU A 212 -42.79 18.05 -8.68
N PRO A 213 -42.03 16.94 -8.71
CA PRO A 213 -42.49 15.68 -8.13
C PRO A 213 -42.73 15.74 -6.62
N LEU A 214 -42.00 16.60 -5.90
CA LEU A 214 -42.13 16.77 -4.44
C LEU A 214 -43.39 17.53 -4.06
N SER A 215 -43.89 18.39 -4.96
CA SER A 215 -45.09 19.20 -4.73
C SER A 215 -46.37 18.37 -4.55
N VAL A 216 -46.36 17.12 -5.03
CA VAL A 216 -47.47 16.16 -4.91
C VAL A 216 -47.44 15.43 -3.57
N LEU A 217 -46.31 15.45 -2.86
CA LEU A 217 -46.16 14.77 -1.56
C LEU A 217 -46.80 15.58 -0.42
N PRO A 218 -47.29 14.90 0.64
CA PRO A 218 -47.65 15.52 1.91
C PRO A 218 -46.53 16.39 2.47
N GLU A 219 -46.83 17.46 3.21
CA GLU A 219 -45.85 18.45 3.65
C GLU A 219 -44.66 17.84 4.42
N ALA A 220 -44.93 16.89 5.33
CA ALA A 220 -43.89 16.20 6.09
C ALA A 220 -42.96 15.36 5.19
N GLU A 221 -43.54 14.61 4.25
CA GLU A 221 -42.79 13.78 3.29
C GLU A 221 -42.02 14.64 2.28
N ARG A 222 -42.62 15.74 1.82
CA ARG A 222 -41.99 16.74 0.96
C ARG A 222 -40.75 17.32 1.61
N LYS A 223 -40.85 17.75 2.87
CA LYS A 223 -39.71 18.31 3.62
C LYS A 223 -38.59 17.28 3.81
N ALA A 224 -38.95 16.03 4.10
CA ALA A 224 -37.97 14.94 4.24
C ALA A 224 -37.28 14.62 2.90
N ALA A 225 -38.06 14.45 1.83
CA ALA A 225 -37.56 14.16 0.48
C ALA A 225 -36.69 15.31 -0.06
N ARG A 226 -37.10 16.57 0.14
CA ARG A 226 -36.30 17.74 -0.22
C ARG A 226 -34.96 17.75 0.52
N THR A 227 -34.96 17.50 1.82
CA THR A 227 -33.72 17.43 2.62
C THR A 227 -32.77 16.35 2.10
N LEU A 228 -33.30 15.18 1.73
CA LEU A 228 -32.49 14.09 1.16
C LEU A 228 -31.89 14.46 -0.20
N LEU A 229 -32.67 15.09 -1.07
CA LEU A 229 -32.20 15.56 -2.38
C LEU A 229 -31.13 16.63 -2.26
N VAL A 230 -31.30 17.61 -1.36
CA VAL A 230 -30.29 18.64 -1.10
C VAL A 230 -28.98 18.00 -0.63
N ARG A 231 -29.06 17.09 0.36
CA ARG A 231 -27.90 16.35 0.86
C ARG A 231 -27.18 15.58 -0.25
N ASP A 232 -27.94 14.92 -1.12
CA ASP A 232 -27.37 14.17 -2.25
C ASP A 232 -26.67 15.10 -3.26
N ARG A 233 -27.23 16.28 -3.53
CA ARG A 233 -26.59 17.28 -4.41
C ARG A 233 -25.29 17.81 -3.81
N ILE A 234 -25.28 18.19 -2.53
CA ILE A 234 -24.06 18.65 -1.84
C ILE A 234 -22.98 17.57 -1.90
N ARG A 235 -23.33 16.34 -1.54
CA ARG A 235 -22.44 15.18 -1.61
C ARG A 235 -21.88 14.96 -3.02
N SER A 236 -22.77 14.94 -4.01
CA SER A 236 -22.39 14.70 -5.41
C SER A 236 -21.49 15.81 -5.95
N ALA A 237 -21.76 17.06 -5.60
CA ALA A 237 -20.90 18.19 -5.93
C ALA A 237 -19.52 18.04 -5.29
N PHE A 238 -19.44 17.71 -4.00
CA PHE A 238 -18.17 17.48 -3.30
C PHE A 238 -17.31 16.42 -4.00
N TYR A 239 -17.85 15.22 -4.29
CA TYR A 239 -17.06 14.17 -4.94
C TYR A 239 -16.65 14.54 -6.37
N ARG A 240 -17.46 15.30 -7.11
CA ARG A 240 -17.09 15.81 -8.43
C ARG A 240 -15.95 16.82 -8.32
N GLU A 241 -16.02 17.75 -7.38
CA GLU A 241 -14.94 18.72 -7.13
C GLU A 241 -13.64 18.01 -6.76
N VAL A 242 -13.69 16.94 -5.97
CA VAL A 242 -12.49 16.15 -5.63
C VAL A 242 -11.97 15.35 -6.83
N PHE A 243 -12.77 14.42 -7.36
CA PHE A 243 -12.26 13.43 -8.32
C PHE A 243 -12.21 13.90 -9.77
N LEU A 244 -13.08 14.85 -10.16
CA LEU A 244 -13.18 15.29 -11.56
C LEU A 244 -12.53 16.65 -11.80
N ARG A 245 -12.36 17.47 -10.76
CA ARG A 245 -11.76 18.81 -10.88
C ARG A 245 -10.39 18.88 -10.24
N TYR A 246 -10.29 18.68 -8.92
CA TYR A 246 -9.03 18.79 -8.20
C TYR A 246 -7.98 17.77 -8.68
N LEU A 247 -8.39 16.52 -8.93
CA LEU A 247 -7.49 15.48 -9.47
C LEU A 247 -7.38 15.49 -11.01
N SER A 248 -7.98 16.46 -11.71
CA SER A 248 -7.90 16.53 -13.17
C SER A 248 -6.49 16.85 -13.66
N ARG A 249 -6.15 16.49 -14.90
CA ARG A 249 -4.83 16.81 -15.47
C ARG A 249 -4.57 18.31 -15.61
N ASP A 250 -5.62 19.10 -15.73
CA ASP A 250 -5.50 20.55 -15.95
C ASP A 250 -5.23 21.31 -14.65
N GLU A 251 -5.75 20.81 -13.53
CA GLU A 251 -5.65 21.47 -12.21
C GLU A 251 -4.61 20.81 -11.30
N PHE A 252 -4.33 19.51 -11.46
CA PHE A 252 -3.44 18.78 -10.57
C PHE A 252 -1.97 19.00 -10.92
N ASP A 253 -1.25 19.66 -10.01
CA ASP A 253 0.19 19.86 -10.10
C ASP A 253 0.95 18.85 -9.23
N LEU A 254 1.55 17.85 -9.88
CA LEU A 254 2.41 16.85 -9.25
C LEU A 254 3.62 17.46 -8.53
N SER A 255 4.07 18.65 -8.92
CA SER A 255 5.24 19.29 -8.30
C SER A 255 4.89 19.98 -6.98
N GLY A 256 3.63 20.44 -6.82
CA GLY A 256 3.12 21.09 -5.61
C GLY A 256 2.45 20.15 -4.61
N ASP A 257 1.68 19.16 -5.10
CA ASP A 257 0.84 18.27 -4.28
C ASP A 257 1.35 16.81 -4.29
N ASN A 258 2.67 16.63 -4.14
CA ASN A 258 3.28 15.30 -4.07
C ASN A 258 3.17 14.70 -2.67
N HIS A 259 2.21 13.80 -2.48
CA HIS A 259 2.08 13.01 -1.26
C HIS A 259 2.61 11.58 -1.47
N PRO A 260 3.27 10.96 -0.48
CA PRO A 260 3.75 9.59 -0.64
C PRO A 260 2.61 8.59 -0.89
N THR A 261 1.53 8.68 -0.12
CA THR A 261 0.38 7.78 -0.21
C THR A 261 -0.93 8.54 -0.11
N VAL A 262 -2.04 7.90 -0.48
CA VAL A 262 -3.39 8.44 -0.32
C VAL A 262 -3.68 8.84 1.14
N LEU A 263 -3.19 8.07 2.11
CA LEU A 263 -3.34 8.40 3.53
C LEU A 263 -2.61 9.71 3.89
N HIS A 264 -1.40 9.92 3.39
CA HIS A 264 -0.65 11.16 3.62
C HIS A 264 -1.37 12.37 2.99
N TRP A 265 -1.96 12.22 1.81
CA TRP A 265 -2.79 13.25 1.19
C TRP A 265 -4.01 13.59 2.07
N LEU A 266 -4.70 12.58 2.59
CA LEU A 266 -5.85 12.79 3.49
C LEU A 266 -5.43 13.46 4.82
N GLN A 267 -4.28 13.11 5.38
CA GLN A 267 -3.73 13.77 6.56
C GLN A 267 -3.33 15.22 6.28
N ALA A 268 -2.81 15.50 5.08
CA ALA A 268 -2.52 16.86 4.66
C ALA A 268 -3.82 17.67 4.54
N ILE A 269 -4.89 17.11 3.97
CA ILE A 269 -6.21 17.76 3.96
C ILE A 269 -6.70 18.05 5.38
N GLU A 270 -6.53 17.11 6.32
CA GLU A 270 -6.90 17.31 7.74
C GLU A 270 -6.10 18.45 8.39
N ALA A 271 -4.79 18.51 8.15
CA ALA A 271 -3.89 19.49 8.74
C ALA A 271 -4.01 20.89 8.13
N THR A 272 -4.15 20.98 6.80
CA THR A 272 -4.10 22.22 6.02
C THR A 272 -5.29 22.36 5.08
N ALA A 273 -6.50 22.05 5.55
CA ALA A 273 -7.74 22.09 4.77
C ALA A 273 -7.97 23.38 3.95
N HIS A 274 -7.43 24.52 4.39
CA HIS A 274 -7.58 25.80 3.67
C HIS A 274 -6.84 25.83 2.32
N LEU A 275 -5.84 24.98 2.11
CA LEU A 275 -5.11 24.85 0.85
C LEU A 275 -5.91 24.06 -0.21
N TYR A 276 -6.96 23.34 0.20
CA TYR A 276 -7.76 22.49 -0.69
C TYR A 276 -9.07 23.19 -1.07
N PRO A 277 -9.29 23.56 -2.35
CA PRO A 277 -10.46 24.37 -2.75
C PRO A 277 -11.81 23.76 -2.33
N PHE A 278 -11.97 22.44 -2.43
CA PHE A 278 -13.19 21.71 -2.06
C PHE A 278 -13.48 21.67 -0.54
N MET A 279 -12.56 22.17 0.28
CA MET A 279 -12.69 22.28 1.74
C MET A 279 -12.87 23.72 2.22
N GLN A 280 -12.69 24.71 1.33
CA GLN A 280 -12.80 26.12 1.69
C GLN A 280 -14.26 26.51 2.02
N GLY A 281 -14.39 27.49 2.92
CA GLY A 281 -15.70 27.99 3.36
C GLY A 281 -16.47 27.06 4.30
N GLN A 282 -15.92 25.91 4.69
CA GLN A 282 -16.58 24.91 5.55
C GLN A 282 -16.15 25.03 7.02
N THR A 283 -17.05 24.63 7.92
CA THR A 283 -16.73 24.52 9.35
C THR A 283 -15.75 23.36 9.62
N THR A 284 -15.12 23.35 10.80
CA THR A 284 -14.25 22.23 11.22
C THR A 284 -14.99 20.90 11.21
N GLY A 285 -16.23 20.86 11.74
CA GLY A 285 -17.04 19.63 11.76
C GLY A 285 -17.41 19.12 10.36
N GLN A 286 -17.72 20.02 9.43
CA GLN A 286 -17.98 19.65 8.03
C GLN A 286 -16.73 19.14 7.33
N LYS A 287 -15.56 19.73 7.61
CA LYS A 287 -14.28 19.26 7.06
C LYS A 287 -13.95 17.85 7.55
N ALA A 288 -14.05 17.60 8.85
CA ALA A 288 -13.86 16.28 9.43
C ALA A 288 -14.85 15.25 8.86
N PHE A 289 -16.12 15.62 8.68
CA PHE A 289 -17.15 14.79 8.04
C PHE A 289 -16.80 14.46 6.59
N ARG A 290 -16.36 15.44 5.80
CA ARG A 290 -15.97 15.25 4.40
C ARG A 290 -14.78 14.32 4.26
N ILE A 291 -13.77 14.44 5.12
CA ILE A 291 -12.59 13.57 5.10
C ILE A 291 -12.99 12.13 5.43
N SER A 292 -13.83 11.90 6.45
CA SER A 292 -14.29 10.56 6.81
C SER A 292 -15.08 9.89 5.68
N HIS A 293 -15.90 10.67 4.98
CA HIS A 293 -16.63 10.24 3.79
C HIS A 293 -15.72 10.02 2.58
N LEU A 294 -14.70 10.84 2.38
CA LEU A 294 -13.72 10.66 1.32
C LEU A 294 -12.92 9.36 1.52
N ILE A 295 -12.52 9.04 2.75
CA ILE A 295 -11.92 7.73 3.09
C ILE A 295 -12.85 6.59 2.67
N GLN A 296 -14.12 6.64 3.10
CA GLN A 296 -15.09 5.61 2.73
C GLN A 296 -15.25 5.49 1.20
N LYS A 297 -15.29 6.62 0.49
CA LYS A 297 -15.47 6.63 -0.96
C LYS A 297 -14.28 6.01 -1.68
N ILE A 298 -13.05 6.30 -1.25
CA ILE A 298 -11.83 5.69 -1.80
C ILE A 298 -11.82 4.18 -1.58
N LEU A 299 -12.20 3.71 -0.38
CA LEU A 299 -12.30 2.28 -0.10
C LEU A 299 -13.36 1.60 -0.98
N GLN A 300 -14.53 2.23 -1.17
CA GLN A 300 -15.57 1.73 -2.06
C GLN A 300 -15.13 1.71 -3.53
N LEU A 301 -14.40 2.73 -3.99
CA LEU A 301 -13.81 2.74 -5.32
C LEU A 301 -12.86 1.56 -5.48
N HIS A 302 -11.90 1.39 -4.57
CA HIS A 302 -10.98 0.24 -4.63
C HIS A 302 -11.74 -1.09 -4.70
N GLU A 303 -12.69 -1.30 -3.78
CA GLU A 303 -13.51 -2.51 -3.71
C GLU A 303 -14.21 -2.82 -5.03
N ILE A 304 -14.93 -1.84 -5.59
CA ILE A 304 -15.72 -2.03 -6.79
C ILE A 304 -14.86 -2.43 -7.99
N TYR A 305 -13.75 -1.73 -8.21
CA TYR A 305 -12.89 -2.02 -9.35
C TYR A 305 -12.10 -3.32 -9.15
N ALA A 306 -11.61 -3.60 -7.95
CA ALA A 306 -10.93 -4.85 -7.65
C ALA A 306 -11.88 -6.04 -7.82
N ARG A 307 -13.14 -5.88 -7.42
CA ARG A 307 -14.18 -6.90 -7.61
C ARG A 307 -14.51 -7.14 -9.09
N VAL A 308 -14.63 -6.08 -9.88
CA VAL A 308 -14.82 -6.19 -11.35
C VAL A 308 -13.62 -6.87 -11.99
N ALA A 309 -12.39 -6.52 -11.58
CA ALA A 309 -11.17 -7.14 -12.07
C ALA A 309 -11.11 -8.64 -11.73
N LEU A 310 -11.47 -9.02 -10.50
CA LEU A 310 -11.55 -10.41 -10.07
C LEU A 310 -12.62 -11.19 -10.86
N ALA A 311 -13.82 -10.61 -11.01
CA ALA A 311 -14.88 -11.22 -11.80
C ALA A 311 -14.45 -11.43 -13.27
N SER A 312 -13.70 -10.48 -13.84
CA SER A 312 -13.17 -10.59 -15.21
C SER A 312 -12.22 -11.79 -15.43
N GLN A 313 -11.62 -12.31 -14.36
CA GLN A 313 -10.78 -13.51 -14.44
C GLN A 313 -11.61 -14.79 -14.57
N HIS A 314 -12.86 -14.79 -14.09
CA HIS A 314 -13.74 -15.94 -14.15
C HIS A 314 -14.30 -16.16 -15.58
N PRO A 315 -14.28 -17.40 -16.11
CA PRO A 315 -14.70 -17.67 -17.49
C PRO A 315 -16.10 -17.15 -17.85
N SER A 316 -17.08 -17.26 -16.95
CA SER A 316 -18.47 -16.82 -17.21
C SER A 316 -18.62 -15.32 -17.41
N TYR A 317 -17.77 -14.51 -16.78
CA TYR A 317 -17.85 -13.04 -16.86
C TYR A 317 -16.89 -12.48 -17.90
N ARG A 318 -15.77 -13.16 -18.17
CA ARG A 318 -14.74 -12.71 -19.11
C ARG A 318 -15.34 -12.36 -20.48
N GLU A 319 -16.11 -13.27 -21.06
CA GLU A 319 -16.78 -13.05 -22.34
C GLU A 319 -17.91 -12.03 -22.21
N ALA A 320 -18.72 -12.13 -21.15
CA ALA A 320 -19.85 -11.25 -20.91
C ALA A 320 -19.44 -9.78 -20.68
N PHE A 321 -18.22 -9.53 -20.22
CA PHE A 321 -17.66 -8.19 -19.95
C PHE A 321 -16.97 -7.57 -21.15
N ALA A 322 -16.69 -8.34 -22.20
CA ALA A 322 -16.00 -7.85 -23.38
C ALA A 322 -16.70 -6.61 -23.97
N GLY A 323 -15.95 -5.52 -24.16
CA GLY A 323 -16.46 -4.27 -24.71
C GLY A 323 -17.38 -3.45 -23.78
N LYS A 324 -17.67 -3.91 -22.55
CA LYS A 324 -18.53 -3.20 -21.60
C LYS A 324 -17.70 -2.28 -20.70
N ASN A 325 -18.26 -1.12 -20.35
CA ASN A 325 -17.71 -0.26 -19.30
C ASN A 325 -17.99 -0.84 -17.91
N THR A 326 -17.37 -0.26 -16.89
CA THR A 326 -17.46 -0.69 -15.48
C THR A 326 -18.89 -0.62 -14.96
N ARG A 327 -19.69 0.38 -15.34
CA ARG A 327 -21.10 0.50 -14.93
C ARG A 327 -21.93 -0.70 -15.44
N ASP A 328 -21.74 -1.06 -16.69
CA ASP A 328 -22.45 -2.18 -17.32
C ASP A 328 -21.99 -3.53 -16.75
N ARG A 329 -20.69 -3.68 -16.47
CA ARG A 329 -20.15 -4.86 -15.78
C ARG A 329 -20.75 -5.03 -14.39
N LEU A 330 -20.86 -3.93 -13.62
CA LEU A 330 -21.48 -3.95 -12.30
C LEU A 330 -22.96 -4.32 -12.36
N ALA A 331 -23.70 -3.84 -13.37
CA ALA A 331 -25.11 -4.20 -13.53
C ALA A 331 -25.30 -5.71 -13.74
N LEU A 332 -24.41 -6.35 -14.51
CA LEU A 332 -24.41 -7.81 -14.70
C LEU A 332 -24.10 -8.54 -13.39
N MET A 333 -23.05 -8.11 -12.69
CA MET A 333 -22.65 -8.69 -11.41
C MET A 333 -23.76 -8.59 -10.36
N VAL A 334 -24.50 -7.48 -10.33
CA VAL A 334 -25.65 -7.29 -9.42
C VAL A 334 -26.77 -8.27 -9.76
N LYS A 335 -27.07 -8.47 -11.05
CA LYS A 335 -28.08 -9.44 -11.51
C LYS A 335 -27.74 -10.87 -11.07
N ASP A 336 -26.46 -11.21 -11.09
CA ASP A 336 -25.96 -12.54 -10.75
C ASP A 336 -25.58 -12.66 -9.25
N HIS A 337 -25.90 -11.64 -8.45
CA HIS A 337 -25.57 -11.58 -7.02
C HIS A 337 -24.09 -11.85 -6.70
N TYR A 338 -23.18 -11.38 -7.55
CA TYR A 338 -21.74 -11.53 -7.34
C TYR A 338 -21.31 -10.86 -6.01
N PRO A 339 -20.60 -11.59 -5.13
CA PRO A 339 -20.36 -11.14 -3.76
C PRO A 339 -19.45 -9.90 -3.71
N PRO A 340 -19.67 -8.97 -2.77
CA PRO A 340 -18.72 -7.89 -2.48
C PRO A 340 -17.39 -8.46 -1.95
N LEU A 341 -16.29 -7.72 -2.13
CA LEU A 341 -15.05 -8.07 -1.41
C LEU A 341 -15.20 -7.73 0.07
N ALA A 342 -14.61 -8.55 0.92
CA ALA A 342 -14.58 -8.28 2.35
C ALA A 342 -13.74 -7.02 2.62
N LEU A 343 -14.31 -6.06 3.37
CA LEU A 343 -13.58 -4.87 3.83
C LEU A 343 -12.63 -5.23 4.98
N SER A 344 -11.55 -5.95 4.65
CA SER A 344 -10.52 -6.35 5.59
C SER A 344 -9.59 -5.18 5.97
N PRO A 345 -8.84 -5.29 7.09
CA PRO A 345 -7.76 -4.36 7.39
C PRO A 345 -6.73 -4.26 6.28
N GLU A 346 -6.43 -5.38 5.60
CA GLU A 346 -5.49 -5.43 4.49
C GLU A 346 -5.99 -4.66 3.26
N LEU A 347 -7.26 -4.83 2.88
CA LEU A 347 -7.86 -4.05 1.79
C LEU A 347 -7.87 -2.56 2.13
N THR A 348 -8.16 -2.23 3.39
CA THR A 348 -8.17 -0.85 3.89
C THR A 348 -6.78 -0.22 3.81
N LEU A 349 -5.75 -0.93 4.30
CA LEU A 349 -4.37 -0.49 4.20
C LEU A 349 -3.94 -0.36 2.75
N SER A 350 -4.27 -1.35 1.91
CA SER A 350 -3.81 -1.36 0.52
C SER A 350 -4.35 -0.18 -0.27
N ALA A 351 -5.64 0.12 -0.13
CA ALA A 351 -6.25 1.26 -0.79
C ALA A 351 -5.69 2.61 -0.31
N LEU A 352 -5.44 2.76 0.99
CA LEU A 352 -5.00 4.05 1.57
C LEU A 352 -3.48 4.23 1.58
N LEU A 353 -2.70 3.15 1.48
CA LEU A 353 -1.25 3.19 1.33
C LEU A 353 -0.82 3.09 -0.15
N CYS A 354 -1.76 3.03 -1.08
CA CYS A 354 -1.49 3.20 -2.50
C CYS A 354 -0.71 4.51 -2.71
N PRO A 355 0.36 4.51 -3.55
CA PRO A 355 1.05 5.74 -3.92
C PRO A 355 0.07 6.76 -4.47
N PHE A 356 0.09 7.98 -3.93
CA PHE A 356 -0.87 9.00 -4.33
C PHE A 356 -0.76 9.36 -5.82
N PRO A 357 0.43 9.54 -6.41
CA PRO A 357 0.55 9.76 -7.86
C PRO A 357 -0.07 8.62 -8.69
N GLY A 358 0.10 7.37 -8.24
CA GLY A 358 -0.51 6.21 -8.90
C GLY A 358 -2.03 6.21 -8.80
N PHE A 359 -2.57 6.61 -7.64
CA PHE A 359 -4.01 6.80 -7.47
C PHE A 359 -4.57 7.92 -8.36
N VAL A 360 -3.90 9.07 -8.44
CA VAL A 360 -4.33 10.19 -9.30
C VAL A 360 -4.28 9.79 -10.77
N ALA A 361 -3.20 9.19 -11.23
CA ALA A 361 -3.07 8.70 -12.60
C ALA A 361 -4.18 7.70 -12.95
N TRP A 362 -4.53 6.81 -12.00
CA TRP A 362 -5.64 5.88 -12.14
C TRP A 362 -7.00 6.60 -12.26
N VAL A 363 -7.28 7.61 -11.43
CA VAL A 363 -8.52 8.40 -11.52
C VAL A 363 -8.60 9.07 -12.90
N GLN A 364 -7.54 9.75 -13.32
CA GLN A 364 -7.47 10.45 -14.60
C GLN A 364 -7.69 9.52 -15.79
N ASP A 365 -7.02 8.35 -15.81
CA ASP A 365 -7.21 7.34 -16.85
C ASP A 365 -8.67 6.86 -16.93
N LYS A 366 -9.30 6.60 -15.78
CA LYS A 366 -10.71 6.18 -15.74
C LYS A 366 -11.68 7.27 -16.17
N VAL A 367 -11.38 8.53 -15.86
CA VAL A 367 -12.18 9.68 -16.32
C VAL A 367 -12.05 9.85 -17.83
N ASP A 368 -10.83 9.80 -18.37
CA ASP A 368 -10.54 9.91 -19.81
C ASP A 368 -11.24 8.81 -20.62
N GLN A 369 -11.23 7.58 -20.11
CA GLN A 369 -11.92 6.42 -20.71
C GLN A 369 -13.44 6.47 -20.56
N LYS A 370 -14.00 7.49 -19.87
CA LYS A 370 -15.43 7.56 -19.48
C LYS A 370 -15.90 6.33 -18.70
N ASP A 371 -14.96 5.70 -18.00
CA ASP A 371 -15.16 4.46 -17.25
C ASP A 371 -15.23 4.71 -15.73
N PHE A 372 -15.01 5.97 -15.30
CA PHE A 372 -15.04 6.36 -13.90
C PHE A 372 -16.45 6.30 -13.29
N VAL A 373 -16.67 5.34 -12.39
CA VAL A 373 -17.92 5.17 -11.63
C VAL A 373 -17.74 5.59 -10.17
N LEU A 374 -18.56 6.54 -9.72
CA LEU A 374 -18.69 6.87 -8.29
C LEU A 374 -19.74 5.96 -7.63
N PRO A 375 -19.38 5.15 -6.61
CA PRO A 375 -20.35 4.30 -5.92
C PRO A 375 -21.43 5.12 -5.22
N PRO A 376 -22.70 4.68 -5.26
CA PRO A 376 -23.71 5.20 -4.33
C PRO A 376 -23.33 4.82 -2.89
N ASP A 377 -23.72 5.62 -1.90
CA ASP A 377 -23.58 5.20 -0.50
C ASP A 377 -24.49 3.98 -0.23
N ALA A 378 -24.09 3.12 0.71
CA ALA A 378 -24.93 2.04 1.17
C ALA A 378 -26.28 2.61 1.63
N LYS A 379 -27.39 2.03 1.16
CA LYS A 379 -28.71 2.34 1.71
C LYS A 379 -28.65 1.98 3.20
N ARG A 380 -28.89 2.97 4.07
CA ARG A 380 -28.97 2.77 5.51
C ARG A 380 -30.16 1.89 5.85
#